data_AF-A0A352W940-F1
#
_entry.id   AF-A0A352W940-F1
#
_cell.length_a   1.000
_cell.length_b   1.000
_cell.length_c   1.000
_cell.angle_alpha   90.00
_cell.angle_beta   90.00
_cell.angle_gamma   90.00
#
_symmetry.space_group_name_H-M   'P 1'
#
loop_
_entity.id
_entity.type
_entity.pdbx_description
1 polymer ?
#
loop_
_entity_poly.entity_id
_entity_poly.type
_entity_poly.pdbx_seq_one_letter_code
_entity_poly.pdbx_strand_id
1 'polypeptide(L)'
;YFYGPRLHEFLREMRRETFDHYDVFTVGETPGIGMEMGRLLTAENRRELDMIFSFDHLENPGKVRFDDYRYDLRYLGDYYRDWMQNYGNDCWMAVFLENHDNPRMISKVNPDPQFREVIGKLLAMLQLTLKGTPFLFQGQELGMVNADFGAIEQMRDVESINLYHELLPRVGADAAFQKVLCGSRDHARTPMQWDCAAAHGGFTAGEPWISLNPDDRHHNVAAELKDPCSILNFYSTLIRLRKADPAALIYGDFKAVSKAGANVFAYYRLSDNGSCYLIELNMTAASQKAFRKPSGCTLVLSNYAGPDAAGTDAGAGACMGACMNAGGAAEATPADTAILPKALRPYEANLYRVAHARA
;
A
#
# COMPACT_ATOMS: atom_id res chain seq x y z
N TYR A 1 11.31 -29.06 11.30
CA TYR A 1 11.19 -27.62 11.58
C TYR A 1 11.58 -26.89 10.31
N PHE A 2 10.64 -26.22 9.64
CA PHE A 2 10.90 -25.48 8.38
C PHE A 2 12.05 -24.47 8.53
N TYR A 3 12.26 -23.94 9.74
CA TYR A 3 13.24 -22.90 10.06
C TYR A 3 14.58 -23.40 10.63
N GLY A 4 14.75 -24.72 10.82
CA GLY A 4 15.93 -25.29 11.49
C GLY A 4 15.97 -25.05 13.01
N PRO A 5 16.56 -25.97 13.80
CA PRO A 5 16.49 -25.91 15.27
C PRO A 5 17.33 -24.80 15.92
N ARG A 6 18.25 -24.18 15.18
CA ARG A 6 19.22 -23.19 15.69
C ARG A 6 19.01 -21.77 15.15
N LEU A 7 17.89 -21.50 14.47
CA LEU A 7 17.62 -20.17 13.88
C LEU A 7 17.79 -19.04 14.91
N HIS A 8 17.10 -19.15 16.03
CA HIS A 8 17.12 -18.15 17.09
C HIS A 8 18.50 -17.97 17.74
N GLU A 9 19.26 -19.06 17.84
CA GLU A 9 20.63 -19.01 18.35
C GLU A 9 21.51 -18.17 17.42
N PHE A 10 21.44 -18.45 16.12
CA PHE A 10 22.21 -17.73 15.11
C PHE A 10 21.80 -16.28 14.95
N LEU A 11 20.50 -15.94 15.03
CA LEU A 11 20.06 -14.55 14.95
C LEU A 11 20.54 -13.73 16.16
N ARG A 12 20.47 -14.29 17.38
CA ARG A 12 21.01 -13.63 18.57
C ARG A 12 22.53 -13.51 18.54
N GLU A 13 23.23 -14.53 18.05
CA GLU A 13 24.67 -14.45 17.81
C GLU A 13 25.00 -13.35 16.81
N MET A 14 24.36 -13.35 15.64
CA MET A 14 24.55 -12.33 14.61
C MET A 14 24.31 -10.93 15.15
N ARG A 15 23.22 -10.70 15.88
CA ARG A 15 22.94 -9.39 16.49
C ARG A 15 24.02 -8.97 17.48
N ARG A 16 24.38 -9.86 18.42
CA ARG A 16 25.36 -9.58 19.48
C ARG A 16 26.75 -9.29 18.93
N GLU A 17 27.20 -10.07 17.94
CA GLU A 17 28.56 -9.99 17.39
C GLU A 17 28.69 -8.94 16.25
N THR A 18 27.58 -8.36 15.78
CA THR A 18 27.61 -7.40 14.67
C THR A 18 26.72 -6.17 14.91
N PHE A 19 25.39 -6.31 14.78
CA PHE A 19 24.45 -5.18 14.69
C PHE A 19 24.40 -4.32 15.95
N ASP A 20 24.53 -4.92 17.14
CA ASP A 20 24.52 -4.20 18.41
C ASP A 20 25.72 -3.24 18.60
N HIS A 21 26.69 -3.25 17.70
CA HIS A 21 27.83 -2.33 17.69
C HIS A 21 27.58 -1.04 16.88
N TYR A 22 26.41 -0.91 16.23
CA TYR A 22 26.08 0.21 15.35
C TYR A 22 24.67 0.74 15.62
N ASP A 23 24.43 2.00 15.28
CA ASP A 23 23.08 2.59 15.26
C ASP A 23 22.38 2.22 13.94
N VAL A 24 21.92 0.97 13.87
CA VAL A 24 21.27 0.39 12.70
C VAL A 24 20.00 -0.32 13.15
N PHE A 25 19.05 -0.51 12.22
CA PHE A 25 17.92 -1.40 12.41
C PHE A 25 18.01 -2.57 11.42
N THR A 26 17.41 -3.69 11.81
CA THR A 26 17.44 -4.96 11.08
C THR A 26 16.03 -5.36 10.66
N VAL A 27 15.90 -5.81 9.40
CA VAL A 27 14.65 -6.35 8.88
C VAL A 27 14.94 -7.67 8.17
N GLY A 28 14.24 -8.75 8.57
CA GLY A 28 14.38 -10.06 7.95
C GLY A 28 13.27 -10.34 6.94
N GLU A 29 13.60 -10.95 5.81
CA GLU A 29 12.62 -11.46 4.85
C GLU A 29 12.14 -12.86 5.25
N THR A 30 10.84 -13.01 5.57
CA THR A 30 10.33 -14.26 6.16
C THR A 30 8.97 -14.68 5.57
N PRO A 31 8.94 -15.20 4.33
CA PRO A 31 7.70 -15.65 3.70
C PRO A 31 7.09 -16.84 4.45
N GLY A 32 5.77 -16.79 4.72
CA GLY A 32 5.01 -17.89 5.31
C GLY A 32 5.27 -18.16 6.80
N ILE A 33 5.89 -17.21 7.50
CA ILE A 33 6.33 -17.43 8.89
C ILE A 33 5.19 -17.37 9.91
N GLY A 34 4.14 -16.62 9.61
CA GLY A 34 2.99 -16.41 10.49
C GLY A 34 3.29 -15.54 11.71
N MET A 35 2.23 -15.11 12.39
CA MET A 35 2.31 -14.11 13.46
C MET A 35 3.13 -14.57 14.67
N GLU A 36 2.94 -15.80 15.16
CA GLU A 36 3.63 -16.29 16.36
C GLU A 36 5.15 -16.33 16.19
N MET A 37 5.60 -16.84 15.05
CA MET A 37 7.03 -16.87 14.72
C MET A 37 7.54 -15.44 14.47
N GLY A 38 6.73 -14.59 13.82
CA GLY A 38 7.04 -13.16 13.70
C GLY A 38 7.33 -12.51 15.06
N ARG A 39 6.52 -12.77 16.09
CA ARG A 39 6.76 -12.27 17.46
C ARG A 39 8.09 -12.76 18.03
N LEU A 40 8.40 -14.04 17.87
CA LEU A 40 9.66 -14.58 18.37
C LEU A 40 10.89 -14.00 17.64
N LEU A 41 10.74 -13.57 16.39
CA LEU A 41 11.84 -12.95 15.64
C LEU A 41 12.03 -11.46 15.95
N THR A 42 10.96 -10.76 16.34
CA THR A 42 10.98 -9.29 16.46
C THR A 42 10.70 -8.73 17.85
N ALA A 43 10.28 -9.56 18.82
CA ALA A 43 10.03 -9.07 20.17
C ALA A 43 11.30 -8.45 20.74
N GLU A 44 11.19 -7.20 21.20
CA GLU A 44 12.33 -6.37 21.59
C GLU A 44 13.25 -7.06 22.62
N ASN A 45 12.65 -7.76 23.59
CA ASN A 45 13.38 -8.47 24.64
C ASN A 45 14.18 -9.68 24.15
N ARG A 46 13.91 -10.18 22.94
CA ARG A 46 14.59 -11.36 22.38
C ARG A 46 15.88 -11.00 21.67
N ARG A 47 16.06 -9.72 21.30
CA ARG A 47 17.29 -9.22 20.69
C ARG A 47 17.70 -10.06 19.48
N GLU A 48 16.75 -10.31 18.59
CA GLU A 48 16.96 -11.03 17.32
C GLU A 48 16.93 -10.02 16.16
N LEU A 49 15.78 -9.79 15.54
CA LEU A 49 15.58 -8.75 14.53
C LEU A 49 14.74 -7.61 15.10
N ASP A 50 14.76 -6.44 14.46
CA ASP A 50 13.88 -5.33 14.85
C ASP A 50 12.53 -5.40 14.13
N MET A 51 12.52 -5.97 12.92
CA MET A 51 11.34 -6.11 12.06
C MET A 51 11.44 -7.36 11.17
N ILE A 52 10.30 -7.76 10.60
CA ILE A 52 10.26 -8.74 9.51
C ILE A 52 9.35 -8.28 8.37
N PHE A 53 9.69 -8.69 7.15
CA PHE A 53 8.77 -8.74 6.04
C PHE A 53 8.02 -10.07 6.05
N SER A 54 6.75 -10.02 6.43
CA SER A 54 5.78 -11.09 6.19
C SER A 54 5.19 -10.93 4.78
N PHE A 55 5.01 -12.04 4.07
CA PHE A 55 4.49 -12.04 2.69
C PHE A 55 3.04 -12.55 2.59
N ASP A 56 2.49 -13.01 3.72
CA ASP A 56 1.19 -13.67 3.79
C ASP A 56 0.04 -12.82 3.20
N HIS A 57 0.18 -11.49 3.17
CA HIS A 57 -0.83 -10.57 2.63
C HIS A 57 -0.69 -10.23 1.15
N LEU A 58 0.33 -10.75 0.45
CA LEU A 58 0.51 -10.45 -0.98
C LEU A 58 -0.31 -11.39 -1.87
N GLU A 59 -0.80 -12.50 -1.31
CA GLU A 59 -1.58 -13.50 -2.01
C GLU A 59 -2.87 -13.80 -1.23
N ASN A 60 -4.02 -13.92 -1.91
CA ASN A 60 -5.23 -14.33 -1.20
C ASN A 60 -5.16 -15.80 -0.76
N PRO A 61 -5.88 -16.20 0.31
CA PRO A 61 -5.88 -17.58 0.78
C PRO A 61 -6.20 -18.59 -0.32
N GLY A 62 -5.35 -19.62 -0.45
CA GLY A 62 -5.49 -20.66 -1.46
C GLY A 62 -5.10 -20.23 -2.88
N LYS A 63 -4.44 -19.08 -3.03
CA LYS A 63 -3.84 -18.61 -4.28
C LYS A 63 -2.34 -18.55 -4.16
N VAL A 64 -1.67 -18.69 -5.29
CA VAL A 64 -0.26 -18.35 -5.46
C VAL A 64 -0.11 -17.26 -6.52
N ARG A 65 1.03 -16.57 -6.55
CA ARG A 65 1.33 -15.43 -7.42
C ARG A 65 1.04 -15.69 -8.90
N PHE A 66 1.32 -16.90 -9.38
CA PHE A 66 1.08 -17.32 -10.77
C PHE A 66 -0.38 -17.73 -11.07
N ASP A 67 -1.29 -17.72 -10.10
CA ASP A 67 -2.71 -17.97 -10.39
C ASP A 67 -3.36 -16.76 -11.06
N ASP A 68 -4.27 -17.03 -12.01
CA ASP A 68 -5.14 -16.00 -12.56
C ASP A 68 -6.32 -15.78 -11.60
N TYR A 69 -6.27 -14.66 -10.89
CA TYR A 69 -7.34 -14.20 -10.02
C TYR A 69 -7.25 -12.68 -9.85
N ARG A 70 -8.33 -12.10 -9.32
CA ARG A 70 -8.34 -10.73 -8.84
C ARG A 70 -8.17 -10.72 -7.33
N TYR A 71 -7.24 -9.91 -6.87
CA TYR A 71 -6.90 -9.81 -5.47
C TYR A 71 -8.05 -9.14 -4.69
N ASP A 72 -8.61 -9.84 -3.71
CA ASP A 72 -9.64 -9.35 -2.82
C ASP A 72 -9.02 -8.48 -1.71
N LEU A 73 -9.21 -7.16 -1.82
CA LEU A 73 -8.74 -6.20 -0.83
C LEU A 73 -9.34 -6.40 0.57
N ARG A 74 -10.49 -7.08 0.71
CA ARG A 74 -11.06 -7.38 2.04
C ARG A 74 -10.13 -8.29 2.84
N TYR A 75 -9.44 -9.21 2.17
CA TYR A 75 -8.42 -10.03 2.81
C TYR A 75 -7.26 -9.19 3.35
N LEU A 76 -6.80 -8.18 2.59
CA LEU A 76 -5.75 -7.27 3.06
C LEU A 76 -6.18 -6.48 4.31
N GLY A 77 -7.43 -6.00 4.32
CA GLY A 77 -8.01 -5.34 5.50
C GLY A 77 -8.11 -6.29 6.70
N ASP A 78 -8.50 -7.55 6.46
CA ASP A 78 -8.57 -8.58 7.50
C ASP A 78 -7.19 -8.94 8.07
N TYR A 79 -6.19 -9.09 7.20
CA TYR A 79 -4.80 -9.34 7.57
C TYR A 79 -4.26 -8.22 8.47
N TYR A 80 -4.37 -6.97 8.03
CA TYR A 80 -3.85 -5.86 8.83
C TYR A 80 -4.67 -5.63 10.09
N ARG A 81 -5.98 -5.88 10.09
CA ARG A 81 -6.75 -5.86 11.34
C ARG A 81 -6.16 -6.84 12.35
N ASP A 82 -5.96 -8.09 11.94
CA ASP A 82 -5.48 -9.14 12.83
C ASP A 82 -4.08 -8.81 13.36
N TRP A 83 -3.15 -8.43 12.47
CA TRP A 83 -1.78 -8.06 12.87
C TRP A 83 -1.74 -6.81 13.75
N MET A 84 -2.50 -5.76 13.46
CA MET A 84 -2.52 -4.56 14.31
C MET A 84 -3.10 -4.84 15.70
N GLN A 85 -4.03 -5.79 15.83
CA GLN A 85 -4.64 -6.15 17.11
C GLN A 85 -3.78 -7.12 17.92
N ASN A 86 -3.11 -8.04 17.23
CA ASN A 86 -2.54 -9.21 17.88
C ASN A 86 -1.01 -9.28 17.78
N TYR A 87 -0.31 -8.53 16.92
CA TYR A 87 1.14 -8.73 16.76
C TYR A 87 1.93 -8.49 18.05
N GLY A 88 1.48 -7.59 18.92
CA GLY A 88 2.09 -7.33 20.23
C GLY A 88 2.69 -5.93 20.31
N ASN A 89 2.74 -5.37 21.51
CA ASN A 89 3.26 -4.00 21.73
C ASN A 89 4.79 -3.94 21.79
N ASP A 90 5.46 -5.08 21.96
CA ASP A 90 6.91 -5.26 21.95
C ASP A 90 7.46 -5.66 20.57
N CYS A 91 6.61 -5.67 19.53
CA CYS A 91 6.95 -6.00 18.16
C CYS A 91 6.65 -4.80 17.23
N TRP A 92 7.37 -4.70 16.12
CA TRP A 92 7.18 -3.59 15.16
C TRP A 92 7.01 -4.09 13.72
N MET A 93 5.89 -3.73 13.08
CA MET A 93 5.50 -4.29 11.79
C MET A 93 6.11 -3.52 10.62
N ALA A 94 6.66 -4.24 9.63
CA ALA A 94 6.93 -3.68 8.31
C ALA A 94 5.65 -3.66 7.49
N VAL A 95 5.20 -2.47 7.09
CA VAL A 95 3.97 -2.29 6.33
C VAL A 95 4.34 -2.05 4.88
N PHE A 96 4.16 -3.05 4.02
CA PHE A 96 4.49 -2.94 2.59
C PHE A 96 3.41 -3.60 1.75
N LEU A 97 3.29 -3.17 0.50
CA LEU A 97 2.27 -3.68 -0.42
C LEU A 97 2.86 -4.11 -1.76
N GLU A 98 4.06 -3.61 -2.09
CA GLU A 98 4.78 -3.93 -3.31
C GLU A 98 6.27 -4.13 -3.01
N ASN A 99 6.93 -4.90 -3.87
CA ASN A 99 8.37 -5.09 -3.90
C ASN A 99 8.78 -5.57 -5.30
N HIS A 100 10.06 -5.90 -5.45
CA HIS A 100 10.64 -6.36 -6.72
C HIS A 100 10.34 -7.82 -7.10
N ASP A 101 9.62 -8.57 -6.24
CA ASP A 101 9.31 -9.99 -6.44
C ASP A 101 7.83 -10.28 -6.65
N ASN A 102 6.97 -9.25 -6.62
CA ASN A 102 5.53 -9.40 -6.78
C ASN A 102 5.00 -8.47 -7.88
N PRO A 103 3.92 -8.84 -8.58
CA PRO A 103 3.25 -7.94 -9.50
C PRO A 103 2.75 -6.67 -8.80
N ARG A 104 2.49 -5.62 -9.58
CA ARG A 104 1.94 -4.35 -9.07
C ARG A 104 0.56 -4.60 -8.47
N MET A 105 0.34 -4.15 -7.24
CA MET A 105 -0.86 -4.48 -6.47
C MET A 105 -2.12 -3.91 -7.14
N ILE A 106 -2.02 -2.70 -7.71
CA ILE A 106 -3.13 -2.07 -8.45
C ILE A 106 -3.66 -3.00 -9.54
N SER A 107 -2.79 -3.56 -10.37
CA SER A 107 -3.17 -4.46 -11.46
C SER A 107 -3.76 -5.78 -10.96
N LYS A 108 -3.28 -6.31 -9.84
CA LYS A 108 -3.83 -7.55 -9.24
C LYS A 108 -5.22 -7.31 -8.65
N VAL A 109 -5.47 -6.13 -8.06
CA VAL A 109 -6.78 -5.75 -7.53
C VAL A 109 -7.79 -5.54 -8.65
N ASN A 110 -7.48 -4.63 -9.58
CA ASN A 110 -8.34 -4.32 -10.72
C ASN A 110 -7.52 -3.70 -11.87
N PRO A 111 -7.41 -4.35 -13.03
CA PRO A 111 -6.64 -3.83 -14.15
C PRO A 111 -7.35 -2.72 -14.93
N ASP A 112 -8.61 -2.40 -14.60
CA ASP A 112 -9.35 -1.33 -15.28
C ASP A 112 -8.72 0.05 -14.99
N PRO A 113 -8.25 0.78 -16.02
CA PRO A 113 -7.60 2.08 -15.85
C PRO A 113 -8.42 3.11 -15.06
N GLN A 114 -9.76 3.03 -15.09
CA GLN A 114 -10.62 3.97 -14.37
C GLN A 114 -10.44 3.92 -12.84
N PHE A 115 -9.97 2.79 -12.31
CA PHE A 115 -9.76 2.61 -10.87
C PHE A 115 -8.30 2.78 -10.43
N ARG A 116 -7.35 2.94 -11.37
CA ARG A 116 -5.91 3.01 -11.09
C ARG A 116 -5.58 4.05 -10.02
N GLU A 117 -6.05 5.28 -10.21
CA GLU A 117 -5.76 6.40 -9.32
C GLU A 117 -6.37 6.21 -7.92
N VAL A 118 -7.65 5.84 -7.85
CA VAL A 118 -8.36 5.66 -6.58
C VAL A 118 -7.84 4.47 -5.78
N ILE A 119 -7.49 3.36 -6.44
CA ILE A 119 -6.84 2.20 -5.79
C ILE A 119 -5.45 2.58 -5.31
N GLY A 120 -4.62 3.22 -6.14
CA GLY A 120 -3.26 3.63 -5.76
C GLY A 120 -3.25 4.51 -4.50
N LYS A 121 -4.18 5.46 -4.41
CA LYS A 121 -4.37 6.31 -3.24
C LYS A 121 -5.00 5.58 -2.04
N LEU A 122 -5.93 4.64 -2.25
CA LEU A 122 -6.46 3.81 -1.17
C LEU A 122 -5.36 2.98 -0.52
N LEU A 123 -4.50 2.36 -1.33
CA LEU A 123 -3.34 1.59 -0.86
C LEU A 123 -2.36 2.50 -0.10
N ALA A 124 -2.12 3.71 -0.59
CA ALA A 124 -1.32 4.72 0.11
C ALA A 124 -1.91 5.06 1.50
N MET A 125 -3.23 5.33 1.56
CA MET A 125 -3.91 5.67 2.80
C MET A 125 -3.83 4.52 3.80
N LEU A 126 -4.12 3.29 3.37
CA LEU A 126 -3.96 2.10 4.20
C LEU A 126 -2.54 2.01 4.76
N GLN A 127 -1.53 2.01 3.89
CA GLN A 127 -0.15 1.78 4.28
C GLN A 127 0.41 2.86 5.22
N LEU A 128 0.13 4.13 4.94
CA LEU A 128 0.70 5.26 5.68
C LEU A 128 -0.08 5.63 6.95
N THR A 129 -1.18 4.95 7.25
CA THR A 129 -2.00 5.23 8.45
C THR A 129 -2.10 4.05 9.41
N LEU A 130 -1.44 2.92 9.12
CA LEU A 130 -1.23 1.81 10.05
C LEU A 130 -0.04 2.07 11.01
N LYS A 131 -0.02 1.35 12.14
CA LYS A 131 1.12 1.34 13.09
C LYS A 131 2.25 0.48 12.49
N GLY A 132 3.49 0.96 12.55
CA GLY A 132 4.65 0.28 11.95
C GLY A 132 5.51 1.18 11.07
N THR A 133 6.44 0.57 10.32
CA THR A 133 7.30 1.25 9.34
C THR A 133 6.80 0.97 7.91
N PRO A 134 6.27 1.98 7.20
CA PRO A 134 5.92 1.84 5.79
C PRO A 134 7.15 1.67 4.90
N PHE A 135 7.14 0.69 3.98
CA PHE A 135 8.13 0.56 2.91
C PHE A 135 7.47 0.80 1.55
N LEU A 136 7.89 1.87 0.88
CA LEU A 136 7.39 2.22 -0.46
C LEU A 136 8.33 1.66 -1.51
N PHE A 137 7.79 0.92 -2.47
CA PHE A 137 8.56 0.41 -3.60
C PHE A 137 8.50 1.39 -4.78
N GLN A 138 9.61 1.54 -5.51
CA GLN A 138 9.70 2.53 -6.59
C GLN A 138 8.57 2.39 -7.62
N GLY A 139 7.91 3.50 -7.92
CA GLY A 139 6.79 3.56 -8.86
C GLY A 139 5.43 3.25 -8.25
N GLN A 140 5.35 2.73 -7.02
CA GLN A 140 4.09 2.56 -6.30
C GLN A 140 3.41 3.93 -6.08
N GLU A 141 4.21 4.97 -5.85
CA GLU A 141 3.78 6.36 -5.70
C GLU A 141 3.28 7.01 -6.99
N LEU A 142 3.54 6.39 -8.15
CA LEU A 142 3.00 6.80 -9.47
C LEU A 142 1.83 5.90 -9.91
N GLY A 143 1.44 4.97 -9.03
CA GLY A 143 0.53 3.88 -9.38
C GLY A 143 0.97 3.09 -10.60
N MET A 144 2.26 2.77 -10.74
CA MET A 144 2.75 1.91 -11.82
C MET A 144 1.99 0.58 -11.84
N VAL A 145 1.69 0.10 -13.05
CA VAL A 145 0.90 -1.12 -13.30
C VAL A 145 1.76 -2.22 -13.92
N ASN A 146 1.26 -3.45 -13.92
CA ASN A 146 1.87 -4.57 -14.61
C ASN A 146 2.15 -4.22 -16.07
N ALA A 147 3.35 -4.59 -16.53
CA ALA A 147 3.75 -4.43 -17.93
C ALA A 147 2.99 -5.34 -18.89
N ASP A 148 2.67 -4.82 -20.07
CA ASP A 148 2.03 -5.54 -21.17
C ASP A 148 3.06 -6.32 -22.01
N PHE A 149 3.61 -7.40 -21.42
CA PHE A 149 4.49 -8.31 -22.16
C PHE A 149 3.67 -9.16 -23.14
N GLY A 150 4.04 -9.13 -24.42
CA GLY A 150 3.41 -9.90 -25.48
C GLY A 150 4.06 -11.25 -25.77
N ALA A 151 5.29 -11.49 -25.28
CA ALA A 151 6.00 -12.76 -25.47
C ALA A 151 7.08 -13.01 -24.40
N ILE A 152 7.49 -14.26 -24.24
CA ILE A 152 8.47 -14.68 -23.21
C ILE A 152 9.85 -14.05 -23.44
N GLU A 153 10.20 -13.73 -24.69
CA GLU A 153 11.47 -13.10 -25.09
C GLU A 153 11.60 -11.65 -24.57
N GLN A 154 10.49 -11.03 -24.17
CA GLN A 154 10.49 -9.70 -23.55
C GLN A 154 10.77 -9.75 -22.05
N MET A 155 10.68 -10.94 -21.44
CA MET A 155 10.91 -11.17 -20.02
C MET A 155 12.39 -11.47 -19.76
N ARG A 156 12.84 -11.24 -18.53
CA ARG A 156 14.23 -11.40 -18.10
C ARG A 156 14.35 -12.27 -16.85
N ASP A 157 13.27 -12.39 -16.10
CA ASP A 157 13.24 -13.12 -14.85
C ASP A 157 13.44 -14.63 -15.07
N VAL A 158 14.49 -15.15 -14.44
CA VAL A 158 14.88 -16.56 -14.55
C VAL A 158 13.78 -17.51 -14.04
N GLU A 159 13.02 -17.12 -13.01
CA GLU A 159 11.90 -17.93 -12.51
C GLU A 159 10.79 -18.03 -13.55
N SER A 160 10.42 -16.90 -14.16
CA SER A 160 9.44 -16.81 -15.24
C SER A 160 9.85 -17.63 -16.47
N ILE A 161 11.11 -17.50 -16.90
CA ILE A 161 11.66 -18.26 -18.05
C ILE A 161 11.67 -19.76 -17.77
N ASN A 162 12.13 -20.17 -16.59
CA ASN A 162 12.15 -21.59 -16.22
C ASN A 162 10.74 -22.18 -16.12
N LEU A 163 9.81 -21.46 -15.50
CA LEU A 163 8.42 -21.89 -15.38
C LEU A 163 7.76 -22.01 -16.77
N TYR A 164 8.00 -21.07 -17.68
CA TYR A 164 7.53 -21.16 -19.06
C TYR A 164 8.00 -22.46 -19.72
N HIS A 165 9.30 -22.75 -19.67
CA HIS A 165 9.85 -23.96 -20.29
C HIS A 165 9.40 -25.26 -19.62
N GLU A 166 9.15 -25.25 -18.31
CA GLU A 166 8.56 -26.41 -17.62
C GLU A 166 7.13 -26.68 -18.11
N LEU A 167 6.33 -25.62 -18.30
CA LEU A 167 4.93 -25.72 -18.68
C LEU A 167 4.71 -25.94 -20.18
N LEU A 168 5.61 -25.43 -21.02
CA LEU A 168 5.52 -25.48 -22.48
C LEU A 168 5.13 -26.87 -23.04
N PRO A 169 5.80 -27.99 -22.67
CA PRO A 169 5.41 -29.31 -23.18
C PRO A 169 4.09 -29.85 -22.62
N ARG A 170 3.58 -29.28 -21.52
CA ARG A 170 2.36 -29.75 -20.83
C ARG A 170 1.10 -29.04 -21.30
N VAL A 171 1.19 -27.74 -21.55
CA VAL A 171 0.01 -26.89 -21.81
C VAL A 171 0.11 -26.07 -23.10
N GLY A 172 1.25 -26.11 -23.80
CA GLY A 172 1.50 -25.31 -24.99
C GLY A 172 1.95 -23.87 -24.68
N ALA A 173 2.43 -23.17 -25.70
CA ALA A 173 3.08 -21.86 -25.56
C ALA A 173 2.15 -20.79 -24.96
N ASP A 174 0.94 -20.67 -25.48
CA ASP A 174 0.01 -19.62 -25.05
C ASP A 174 -0.38 -19.78 -23.57
N ALA A 175 -0.80 -20.98 -23.16
CA ALA A 175 -1.19 -21.23 -21.78
C ALA A 175 -0.01 -21.14 -20.79
N ALA A 176 1.19 -21.57 -21.20
CA ALA A 176 2.40 -21.42 -20.40
C ALA A 176 2.75 -19.94 -20.21
N PHE A 177 2.69 -19.15 -21.28
CA PHE A 177 2.96 -17.71 -21.23
C PHE A 177 1.94 -16.96 -20.38
N GLN A 178 0.65 -17.24 -20.54
CA GLN A 178 -0.40 -16.62 -19.72
C GLN A 178 -0.24 -16.93 -18.23
N LYS A 179 0.15 -18.16 -17.87
CA LYS A 179 0.43 -18.54 -16.47
C LYS A 179 1.58 -17.72 -15.89
N VAL A 180 2.66 -17.56 -16.65
CA VAL A 180 3.84 -16.78 -16.25
C VAL A 180 3.49 -15.29 -16.10
N LEU A 181 2.72 -14.75 -17.05
CA LEU A 181 2.28 -13.36 -17.06
C LEU A 181 1.40 -13.01 -15.84
N CYS A 182 0.69 -13.96 -15.25
CA CYS A 182 -0.12 -13.69 -14.05
C CYS A 182 0.71 -13.30 -12.81
N GLY A 183 1.96 -13.75 -12.75
CA GLY A 183 2.76 -13.74 -11.54
C GLY A 183 4.17 -13.20 -11.70
N SER A 184 4.63 -12.84 -12.89
CA SER A 184 6.03 -12.51 -13.09
C SER A 184 6.52 -11.34 -12.22
N ARG A 185 7.75 -11.49 -11.74
CA ARG A 185 8.47 -10.46 -10.98
C ARG A 185 8.88 -9.29 -11.87
N ASP A 186 8.99 -9.51 -13.18
CA ASP A 186 9.37 -8.48 -14.14
C ASP A 186 8.37 -7.33 -14.22
N HIS A 187 7.11 -7.54 -13.84
CA HIS A 187 6.12 -6.46 -13.73
C HIS A 187 6.54 -5.34 -12.77
N ALA A 188 7.26 -5.68 -11.69
CA ALA A 188 7.78 -4.71 -10.74
C ALA A 188 9.17 -4.15 -11.14
N ARG A 189 9.83 -4.77 -12.13
CA ARG A 189 11.22 -4.48 -12.50
C ARG A 189 11.36 -3.67 -13.79
N THR A 190 10.25 -3.35 -14.45
CA THR A 190 10.28 -2.40 -15.57
C THR A 190 10.86 -1.06 -15.12
N PRO A 191 11.57 -0.35 -16.01
CA PRO A 191 12.22 0.90 -15.64
C PRO A 191 11.27 1.94 -15.06
N MET A 192 11.78 2.75 -14.13
CA MET A 192 11.03 3.85 -13.53
C MET A 192 10.63 4.88 -14.59
N GLN A 193 9.38 5.36 -14.51
CA GLN A 193 8.79 6.31 -15.45
C GLN A 193 9.04 7.76 -14.99
N TRP A 194 10.19 8.33 -15.38
CA TRP A 194 10.56 9.69 -14.99
C TRP A 194 9.83 10.77 -15.79
N ASP A 195 9.89 10.68 -17.11
CA ASP A 195 9.26 11.60 -18.05
C ASP A 195 8.92 10.88 -19.36
N CYS A 196 7.64 10.61 -19.58
CA CYS A 196 7.18 9.92 -20.79
C CYS A 196 7.31 10.75 -22.07
N ALA A 197 7.68 12.03 -21.99
CA ALA A 197 8.02 12.84 -23.17
C ALA A 197 9.47 12.60 -23.66
N ALA A 198 10.34 12.05 -22.81
CA ALA A 198 11.72 11.72 -23.14
C ALA A 198 11.85 10.29 -23.70
N ALA A 199 12.94 10.03 -24.44
CA ALA A 199 13.29 8.68 -24.86
C ALA A 199 13.40 7.74 -23.65
N HIS A 200 12.90 6.51 -23.79
CA HIS A 200 12.86 5.49 -22.74
C HIS A 200 12.30 6.01 -21.40
N GLY A 201 11.28 6.87 -21.44
CA GLY A 201 10.63 7.40 -20.23
C GLY A 201 11.55 8.23 -19.33
N GLY A 202 12.65 8.75 -19.87
CA GLY A 202 13.68 9.46 -19.12
C GLY A 202 14.58 8.56 -18.25
N PHE A 203 14.49 7.22 -18.39
CA PHE A 203 15.28 6.29 -17.60
C PHE A 203 16.73 6.18 -18.06
N THR A 204 16.98 6.19 -19.37
CA THR A 204 18.31 6.02 -19.95
C THR A 204 18.40 6.70 -21.31
N ALA A 205 19.62 7.04 -21.73
CA ALA A 205 19.92 7.51 -23.08
C ALA A 205 20.25 6.36 -24.07
N GLY A 206 20.53 5.16 -23.55
CA GLY A 206 20.78 3.95 -24.34
C GLY A 206 19.60 2.99 -24.29
N GLU A 207 19.84 1.70 -24.56
CA GLU A 207 18.78 0.69 -24.49
C GLU A 207 18.53 0.24 -23.05
N PRO A 208 17.27 0.23 -22.57
CA PRO A 208 16.94 -0.32 -21.27
C PRO A 208 17.08 -1.84 -21.28
N TRP A 209 17.52 -2.42 -20.15
CA TRP A 209 17.77 -3.86 -20.01
C TRP A 209 16.50 -4.72 -20.14
N ILE A 210 15.34 -4.13 -19.81
CA ILE A 210 14.00 -4.66 -20.03
C ILE A 210 13.10 -3.53 -20.55
N SER A 211 12.14 -3.87 -21.41
CA SER A 211 11.24 -2.89 -22.00
C SER A 211 10.48 -2.10 -20.95
N LEU A 212 10.22 -0.83 -21.23
CA LEU A 212 9.30 -0.04 -20.43
C LEU A 212 7.87 -0.52 -20.68
N ASN A 213 7.02 -0.30 -19.68
CA ASN A 213 5.59 -0.37 -19.90
C ASN A 213 5.21 0.80 -20.83
N PRO A 214 4.49 0.59 -21.95
CA PRO A 214 4.10 1.67 -22.84
C PRO A 214 3.18 2.74 -22.23
N ASP A 215 2.91 2.72 -20.91
CA ASP A 215 1.73 3.32 -20.35
C ASP A 215 1.93 4.67 -19.63
N ASP A 216 1.31 5.64 -20.30
CA ASP A 216 0.70 6.90 -19.90
C ASP A 216 1.56 8.17 -19.77
N ARG A 217 1.15 9.19 -20.53
CA ARG A 217 1.61 10.58 -20.42
C ARG A 217 1.29 11.17 -19.04
N HIS A 218 0.35 10.57 -18.31
CA HIS A 218 -0.12 11.08 -17.03
C HIS A 218 0.51 10.41 -15.80
N HIS A 219 1.00 9.18 -15.90
CA HIS A 219 1.57 8.43 -14.77
C HIS A 219 3.10 8.34 -14.81
N ASN A 220 3.74 9.49 -14.70
CA ASN A 220 5.19 9.62 -14.62
C ASN A 220 5.56 10.76 -13.65
N VAL A 221 6.78 10.77 -13.15
CA VAL A 221 7.23 11.75 -12.15
C VAL A 221 6.99 13.20 -12.63
N ALA A 222 7.36 13.51 -13.87
CA ALA A 222 7.24 14.87 -14.42
C ALA A 222 5.79 15.37 -14.50
N ALA A 223 4.84 14.50 -14.83
CA ALA A 223 3.42 14.81 -14.86
C ALA A 223 2.83 14.90 -13.44
N GLU A 224 3.07 13.89 -12.61
CA GLU A 224 2.46 13.80 -11.28
C GLU A 224 2.98 14.85 -10.29
N LEU A 225 4.22 15.34 -10.45
CA LEU A 225 4.71 16.48 -9.66
C LEU A 225 3.92 17.77 -9.90
N LYS A 226 3.35 17.95 -11.10
CA LYS A 226 2.60 19.16 -11.48
C LYS A 226 1.12 19.07 -11.10
N ASP A 227 0.58 17.87 -11.02
CA ASP A 227 -0.81 17.65 -10.64
C ASP A 227 -0.95 17.51 -9.12
N PRO A 228 -1.56 18.48 -8.41
CA PRO A 228 -1.75 18.40 -6.97
C PRO A 228 -2.67 17.25 -6.53
N CYS A 229 -3.50 16.72 -7.44
CA CYS A 229 -4.36 15.58 -7.17
C CYS A 229 -3.67 14.24 -7.41
N SER A 230 -2.43 14.20 -7.92
CA SER A 230 -1.78 12.97 -8.36
C SER A 230 -1.58 11.94 -7.24
N ILE A 231 -1.30 10.69 -7.61
CA ILE A 231 -0.97 9.63 -6.63
C ILE A 231 0.29 10.05 -5.87
N LEU A 232 1.30 10.59 -6.57
CA LEU A 232 2.55 11.05 -5.98
C LEU A 232 2.32 12.12 -4.92
N ASN A 233 1.54 13.16 -5.24
CA ASN A 233 1.24 14.24 -4.30
C ASN A 233 0.32 13.77 -3.16
N PHE A 234 -0.50 12.75 -3.39
CA PHE A 234 -1.27 12.10 -2.33
C PHE A 234 -0.38 11.33 -1.34
N TYR A 235 0.59 10.53 -1.82
CA TYR A 235 1.61 9.90 -0.97
C TYR A 235 2.40 10.96 -0.20
N SER A 236 2.85 12.02 -0.88
CA SER A 236 3.58 13.11 -0.22
C SER A 236 2.77 13.77 0.89
N THR A 237 1.47 13.99 0.67
CA THR A 237 0.56 14.58 1.65
C THR A 237 0.36 13.66 2.86
N LEU A 238 0.14 12.36 2.64
CA LEU A 238 0.02 11.38 3.70
C LEU A 238 1.30 11.23 4.52
N ILE A 239 2.48 11.26 3.89
CA ILE A 239 3.78 11.22 4.59
C ILE A 239 3.94 12.46 5.48
N ARG A 240 3.59 13.65 4.99
CA ARG A 240 3.61 14.89 5.80
C ARG A 240 2.64 14.77 6.96
N LEU A 241 1.42 14.29 6.74
CA LEU A 241 0.41 14.10 7.78
C LEU A 241 0.89 13.11 8.85
N ARG A 242 1.43 11.95 8.44
CA ARG A 242 2.00 10.93 9.35
C ARG A 242 3.12 11.50 10.22
N LYS A 243 3.97 12.37 9.66
CA LYS A 243 5.08 13.03 10.39
C LYS A 243 4.62 14.20 11.26
N ALA A 244 3.53 14.87 10.90
CA ALA A 244 2.99 16.00 11.66
C ALA A 244 2.29 15.56 12.95
N ASP A 245 1.72 14.35 12.98
CA ASP A 245 1.08 13.78 14.16
C ASP A 245 1.57 12.35 14.43
N PRO A 246 2.84 12.20 14.84
CA PRO A 246 3.43 10.88 15.09
C PRO A 246 2.77 10.19 16.29
N ALA A 247 2.25 10.96 17.24
CA ALA A 247 1.58 10.43 18.43
C ALA A 247 0.38 9.55 18.06
N ALA A 248 -0.45 9.98 17.10
CA ALA A 248 -1.58 9.17 16.65
C ALA A 248 -1.23 8.28 15.46
N LEU A 249 -0.55 8.81 14.43
CA LEU A 249 -0.40 8.11 13.14
C LEU A 249 0.82 7.19 13.07
N ILE A 250 1.83 7.36 13.93
CA ILE A 250 2.97 6.42 14.03
C ILE A 250 2.76 5.48 15.21
N TYR A 251 2.74 6.03 16.43
CA TYR A 251 2.76 5.24 17.67
C TYR A 251 1.38 4.89 18.22
N GLY A 252 0.36 5.67 17.86
CA GLY A 252 -0.97 5.58 18.46
C GLY A 252 -1.64 4.23 18.29
N ASP A 253 -2.50 3.91 19.25
CA ASP A 253 -3.29 2.68 19.30
C ASP A 253 -4.15 2.53 18.06
N PHE A 254 -4.30 1.27 17.64
CA PHE A 254 -5.19 0.87 16.56
C PHE A 254 -6.47 0.28 17.15
N LYS A 255 -7.63 0.79 16.72
CA LYS A 255 -8.93 0.24 17.11
C LYS A 255 -9.81 0.00 15.90
N ALA A 256 -9.99 -1.26 15.54
CA ALA A 256 -10.89 -1.64 14.45
C ALA A 256 -12.34 -1.22 14.74
N VAL A 257 -13.00 -0.65 13.72
CA VAL A 257 -14.44 -0.35 13.70
C VAL A 257 -15.20 -1.42 12.93
N SER A 258 -14.63 -1.86 11.81
CA SER A 258 -15.18 -2.91 10.96
C SER A 258 -14.82 -4.32 11.46
N LYS A 259 -15.75 -5.26 11.29
CA LYS A 259 -15.54 -6.70 11.55
C LYS A 259 -14.77 -7.37 10.40
N ALA A 260 -14.30 -8.60 10.64
CA ALA A 260 -13.78 -9.49 9.61
C ALA A 260 -14.73 -9.66 8.43
N GLY A 261 -14.19 -9.66 7.21
CA GLY A 261 -14.92 -9.82 5.96
C GLY A 261 -15.80 -8.63 5.56
N ALA A 262 -15.72 -7.49 6.25
CA ALA A 262 -16.48 -6.30 5.88
C ALA A 262 -15.98 -5.69 4.56
N ASN A 263 -16.91 -5.20 3.74
CA ASN A 263 -16.57 -4.50 2.49
C ASN A 263 -15.90 -3.14 2.74
N VAL A 264 -16.11 -2.54 3.92
CA VAL A 264 -15.45 -1.30 4.34
C VAL A 264 -14.53 -1.64 5.50
N PHE A 265 -13.23 -1.44 5.31
CA PHE A 265 -12.25 -1.53 6.38
C PHE A 265 -12.10 -0.16 7.04
N ALA A 266 -12.49 -0.08 8.31
CA ALA A 266 -12.46 1.17 9.07
C ALA A 266 -11.85 0.96 10.45
N TYR A 267 -11.06 1.94 10.89
CA TYR A 267 -10.36 1.88 12.17
C TYR A 267 -10.01 3.27 12.69
N TYR A 268 -9.79 3.35 13.99
CA TYR A 268 -9.24 4.54 14.64
C TYR A 268 -7.74 4.40 14.85
N ARG A 269 -7.04 5.54 14.77
CA ARG A 269 -5.70 5.76 15.31
C ARG A 269 -5.79 6.78 16.45
N LEU A 270 -5.39 6.35 17.65
CA LEU A 270 -5.65 7.05 18.90
C LEU A 270 -4.32 7.30 19.63
N SER A 271 -4.10 8.52 20.10
CA SER A 271 -2.96 8.84 20.94
C SER A 271 -3.41 9.18 22.36
N ASP A 272 -2.53 8.93 23.34
CA ASP A 272 -2.79 9.27 24.74
C ASP A 272 -2.98 10.78 24.97
N ASN A 273 -2.36 11.61 24.12
CA ASN A 273 -2.52 13.06 24.16
C ASN A 273 -3.84 13.56 23.56
N GLY A 274 -4.66 12.66 23.01
CA GLY A 274 -5.99 12.96 22.55
C GLY A 274 -6.20 13.11 21.04
N SER A 275 -5.14 13.10 20.25
CA SER A 275 -5.27 13.11 18.81
C SER A 275 -5.90 11.80 18.33
N CYS A 276 -6.96 11.92 17.52
CA CYS A 276 -7.77 10.81 17.06
C CYS A 276 -8.09 10.97 15.57
N TYR A 277 -7.83 9.92 14.80
CA TYR A 277 -8.20 9.83 13.39
C TYR A 277 -9.10 8.63 13.16
N LEU A 278 -10.10 8.80 12.29
CA LEU A 278 -10.89 7.71 11.72
C LEU A 278 -10.47 7.53 10.27
N ILE A 279 -10.06 6.32 9.93
CA ILE A 279 -9.73 5.92 8.56
C ILE A 279 -10.86 5.00 8.08
N GLU A 280 -11.34 5.23 6.86
CA GLU A 280 -12.41 4.46 6.24
C GLU A 280 -12.09 4.15 4.79
N LEU A 281 -12.02 2.87 4.45
CA LEU A 281 -11.58 2.38 3.15
C LEU A 281 -12.63 1.43 2.57
N ASN A 282 -13.24 1.76 1.44
CA ASN A 282 -14.07 0.83 0.69
C ASN A 282 -13.16 -0.15 -0.06
N MET A 283 -13.19 -1.42 0.32
CA MET A 283 -12.30 -2.46 -0.23
C MET A 283 -12.88 -3.12 -1.50
N THR A 284 -13.89 -2.52 -2.12
CA THR A 284 -14.64 -3.14 -3.23
C THR A 284 -14.88 -2.18 -4.40
N ALA A 285 -15.13 -2.75 -5.57
CA ALA A 285 -15.55 -2.02 -6.77
C ALA A 285 -17.01 -1.52 -6.74
N ALA A 286 -17.75 -1.80 -5.66
CA ALA A 286 -19.14 -1.39 -5.50
C ALA A 286 -19.26 -0.30 -4.43
N SER A 287 -20.19 0.63 -4.60
CA SER A 287 -20.48 1.63 -3.56
C SER A 287 -20.95 0.95 -2.27
N GLN A 288 -20.45 1.43 -1.12
CA GLN A 288 -20.77 0.89 0.19
C GLN A 288 -21.40 1.95 1.09
N LYS A 289 -22.14 1.53 2.10
CA LYS A 289 -22.65 2.44 3.12
C LYS A 289 -21.49 2.93 3.99
N ALA A 290 -21.37 4.25 4.17
CA ALA A 290 -20.38 4.82 5.09
C ALA A 290 -20.77 4.55 6.55
N PHE A 291 -19.77 4.39 7.42
CA PHE A 291 -19.97 4.33 8.86
C PHE A 291 -20.55 5.64 9.40
N ARG A 292 -21.44 5.52 10.40
CA ARG A 292 -21.92 6.70 11.15
C ARG A 292 -20.75 7.34 11.87
N LYS A 293 -20.49 8.61 11.54
CA LYS A 293 -19.37 9.37 12.08
C LYS A 293 -19.72 9.91 13.48
N PRO A 294 -18.77 9.95 14.42
CA PRO A 294 -18.98 10.63 15.70
C PRO A 294 -19.15 12.14 15.48
N SER A 295 -19.73 12.83 16.48
CA SER A 295 -19.79 14.30 16.48
C SER A 295 -18.39 14.90 16.46
N GLY A 296 -18.20 16.01 15.73
CA GLY A 296 -16.89 16.68 15.63
C GLY A 296 -15.88 15.99 14.71
N CYS A 297 -16.35 15.16 13.78
CA CYS A 297 -15.54 14.52 12.76
C CYS A 297 -15.36 15.45 11.54
N THR A 298 -14.13 15.73 11.15
CA THR A 298 -13.77 16.60 10.01
C THR A 298 -12.96 15.81 8.99
N LEU A 299 -13.34 15.86 7.71
CA LEU A 299 -12.57 15.23 6.63
C LEU A 299 -11.23 15.96 6.46
N VAL A 300 -10.14 15.21 6.50
CA VAL A 300 -8.78 15.74 6.31
C VAL A 300 -8.27 15.40 4.93
N LEU A 301 -8.52 14.17 4.44
CA LEU A 301 -8.05 13.72 3.14
C LEU A 301 -9.00 12.68 2.55
N SER A 302 -9.25 12.79 1.24
CA SER A 302 -10.01 11.81 0.44
C SER A 302 -9.24 11.49 -0.84
N ASN A 303 -9.29 10.23 -1.28
CA ASN A 303 -8.70 9.83 -2.57
C ASN A 303 -9.54 10.25 -3.79
N TYR A 304 -10.75 10.77 -3.56
CA TYR A 304 -11.57 11.41 -4.57
C TYR A 304 -11.58 12.93 -4.40
N ALA A 305 -11.70 13.66 -5.50
CA ALA A 305 -11.90 15.10 -5.47
C ALA A 305 -13.32 15.45 -4.96
N GLY A 306 -13.40 16.09 -3.79
CA GLY A 306 -14.58 16.80 -3.25
C GLY A 306 -15.86 15.98 -2.98
N PRO A 307 -16.70 16.39 -2.03
CA PRO A 307 -18.03 15.81 -1.83
C PRO A 307 -19.03 16.51 -2.75
N ASP A 308 -19.05 16.17 -4.06
CA ASP A 308 -20.18 16.36 -5.00
C ASP A 308 -19.79 16.01 -6.46
N ALA A 309 -19.14 14.87 -6.69
CA ALA A 309 -19.04 14.27 -8.02
C ALA A 309 -20.09 13.15 -8.18
N ALA A 310 -21.35 13.49 -7.87
CA ALA A 310 -22.49 12.66 -8.23
C ALA A 310 -23.10 13.22 -9.53
N GLY A 311 -22.62 12.71 -10.66
CA GLY A 311 -23.26 12.84 -11.96
C GLY A 311 -23.07 14.18 -12.65
N THR A 312 -22.03 14.28 -13.49
CA THR A 312 -22.11 14.71 -14.89
C THR A 312 -20.70 14.64 -15.50
N ASP A 313 -20.65 14.29 -16.79
CA ASP A 313 -19.46 14.32 -17.63
C ASP A 313 -18.66 15.63 -17.55
N ALA A 314 -17.36 15.47 -17.78
CA ALA A 314 -16.35 16.46 -18.19
C ALA A 314 -15.79 17.44 -17.14
N GLY A 315 -14.45 17.46 -17.07
CA GLY A 315 -13.69 18.68 -16.84
C GLY A 315 -12.78 18.66 -15.61
N ALA A 316 -11.48 18.56 -15.87
CA ALA A 316 -10.43 18.87 -14.92
C ALA A 316 -10.64 20.28 -14.32
N GLY A 317 -10.68 20.37 -12.99
CA GLY A 317 -10.57 21.66 -12.30
C GLY A 317 -11.46 21.82 -11.07
N ALA A 318 -11.05 21.24 -9.93
CA ALA A 318 -11.33 21.77 -8.59
C ALA A 318 -10.61 20.92 -7.52
N CYS A 319 -9.30 21.11 -7.33
CA CYS A 319 -8.50 20.40 -6.32
C CYS A 319 -7.95 21.30 -5.20
N MET A 320 -8.34 22.57 -5.16
CA MET A 320 -7.71 23.54 -4.24
C MET A 320 -8.23 23.49 -2.79
N GLY A 321 -9.22 22.66 -2.45
CA GLY A 321 -9.82 22.67 -1.12
C GLY A 321 -9.12 21.83 -0.04
N ALA A 322 -8.35 20.79 -0.42
CA ALA A 322 -7.85 19.79 0.55
C ALA A 322 -6.33 19.59 0.58
N CYS A 323 -5.58 20.23 -0.33
CA CYS A 323 -4.14 19.98 -0.48
C CYS A 323 -3.22 21.09 0.07
N MET A 324 -3.75 22.17 0.63
CA MET A 324 -2.92 23.22 1.26
C MET A 324 -3.52 23.68 2.60
N ASN A 325 -2.99 23.15 3.70
CA ASN A 325 -2.77 23.89 4.95
C ASN A 325 -1.93 23.04 5.91
N ALA A 326 -0.62 23.06 5.69
CA ALA A 326 0.37 22.64 6.69
C ALA A 326 1.39 23.77 6.84
N GLY A 327 1.00 24.83 7.55
CA GLY A 327 1.86 25.97 7.82
C GLY A 327 1.09 27.23 8.21
N GLY A 328 0.73 27.34 9.49
CA GLY A 328 0.15 28.57 10.04
C GLY A 328 -0.80 28.27 11.20
N ALA A 329 -0.38 28.62 12.41
CA ALA A 329 -1.29 28.74 13.53
C ALA A 329 -2.23 29.94 13.26
N ALA A 330 -3.39 29.67 12.68
CA ALA A 330 -4.48 30.62 12.58
C ALA A 330 -5.73 29.94 13.15
N GLU A 331 -6.37 30.61 14.10
CA GLU A 331 -7.61 30.17 14.74
C GLU A 331 -8.67 29.85 13.68
N ALA A 332 -9.15 28.60 13.69
CA ALA A 332 -10.23 28.18 12.82
C ALA A 332 -11.54 28.83 13.27
N THR A 333 -12.10 29.68 12.40
CA THR A 333 -13.49 30.14 12.51
C THR A 333 -14.45 28.96 12.27
N PRO A 334 -15.58 28.87 13.01
CA PRO A 334 -16.48 27.72 12.91
C PRO A 334 -17.49 27.93 11.76
N ALA A 335 -17.11 27.64 10.53
CA ALA A 335 -18.05 27.52 9.40
C ALA A 335 -17.42 26.79 8.21
N ASP A 336 -17.51 25.46 8.22
CA ASP A 336 -17.75 24.61 7.05
C ASP A 336 -17.87 23.17 7.54
N THR A 337 -19.05 22.80 8.05
CA THR A 337 -19.38 21.39 8.27
C THR A 337 -19.62 20.75 6.91
N ALA A 338 -18.54 20.33 6.24
CA ALA A 338 -18.62 19.49 5.06
C ALA A 338 -19.60 18.33 5.36
N ILE A 339 -20.65 18.21 4.55
CA ILE A 339 -21.64 17.14 4.71
C ILE A 339 -20.89 15.82 4.50
N LEU A 340 -20.72 15.07 5.58
CA LEU A 340 -20.02 13.79 5.53
C LEU A 340 -20.79 12.82 4.63
N PRO A 341 -20.10 12.05 3.76
CA PRO A 341 -20.75 11.21 2.77
C PRO A 341 -21.59 10.12 3.45
N LYS A 342 -22.81 9.90 2.94
CA LYS A 342 -23.70 8.82 3.39
C LYS A 342 -23.33 7.46 2.80
N ALA A 343 -22.59 7.46 1.69
CA ALA A 343 -22.09 6.29 0.99
C ALA A 343 -20.67 6.56 0.47
N LEU A 344 -19.87 5.51 0.40
CA LEU A 344 -18.53 5.50 -0.19
C LEU A 344 -18.62 4.98 -1.62
N ARG A 345 -17.98 5.67 -2.56
CA ARG A 345 -17.78 5.23 -3.94
C ARG A 345 -16.84 4.01 -4.00
N PRO A 346 -16.80 3.29 -5.13
CA PRO A 346 -15.85 2.19 -5.35
C PRO A 346 -14.42 2.59 -4.95
N TYR A 347 -13.76 1.80 -4.11
CA TYR A 347 -12.40 2.09 -3.65
C TYR A 347 -12.19 3.46 -2.98
N GLU A 348 -13.24 4.13 -2.49
CA GLU A 348 -13.10 5.40 -1.78
C GLU A 348 -12.41 5.22 -0.43
N ALA A 349 -11.45 6.08 -0.15
CA ALA A 349 -10.62 6.12 1.05
C ALA A 349 -10.67 7.52 1.66
N ASN A 350 -11.13 7.60 2.90
CA ASN A 350 -11.32 8.84 3.62
C ASN A 350 -10.61 8.79 4.98
N LEU A 351 -9.86 9.85 5.29
CA LEU A 351 -9.22 10.08 6.58
C LEU A 351 -9.88 11.29 7.23
N TYR A 352 -10.38 11.09 8.43
CA TYR A 352 -11.03 12.11 9.23
C TYR A 352 -10.27 12.37 10.52
N ARG A 353 -10.23 13.62 10.96
CA ARG A 353 -9.86 13.98 12.33
C ARG A 353 -11.11 13.98 13.18
N VAL A 354 -11.04 13.37 14.36
CA VAL A 354 -12.17 13.32 15.30
C VAL A 354 -11.82 14.21 16.47
N ALA A 355 -12.61 15.28 16.68
CA ALA A 355 -12.51 16.08 17.87
C ALA A 355 -12.80 15.21 19.10
N HIS A 356 -12.05 15.43 20.17
CA HIS A 356 -12.29 14.78 21.46
C HIS A 356 -13.77 14.87 21.84
N ALA A 357 -14.40 13.74 22.11
CA ALA A 357 -15.55 13.75 23.00
C ALA A 357 -14.99 14.19 24.35
N ARG A 358 -15.25 15.45 24.75
CA ARG A 358 -15.04 15.83 26.15
C ARG A 358 -15.77 14.77 26.99
N ALA A 359 -15.00 14.11 27.85
CA ALA A 359 -15.46 13.06 28.74
C ALA A 359 -16.71 13.47 29.53
#